data_AF-A0A838F8Q1-F1
#
_entry.id   AF-A0A838F8Q1-F1
#
_cell.length_a   1.000
_cell.length_b   1.000
_cell.length_c   1.000
_cell.angle_alpha   90.00
_cell.angle_beta   90.00
_cell.angle_gamma   90.00
#
_symmetry.space_group_name_H-M   'P 1'
#
loop_
_entity.id
_entity.type
_entity.pdbx_description
1 polymer ?
#
loop_
_entity_poly.entity_id
_entity_poly.type
_entity_poly.pdbx_seq_one_letter_code
_entity_poly.pdbx_strand_id
1 'polypeptide(L)'
;APAITAPAEGAEYLLEQDAHQQLMLACNADNEVTAVNWYINNKFYASASAHDKIFFEPEAGIIKISCTDDQGRNSNVMIEVKYLE
;
A
#
# COMPACT_ATOMS: atom_id res chain seq x y z
N ALA A 1 -8.19 -10.13 -9.01
CA ALA A 1 -6.95 -9.67 -8.35
C ALA A 1 -7.35 -8.70 -7.24
N PRO A 2 -6.63 -8.64 -6.11
CA PRO A 2 -7.03 -7.76 -5.01
C PRO A 2 -7.06 -6.31 -5.52
N ALA A 3 -8.14 -5.58 -5.29
CA ALA A 3 -8.26 -4.17 -5.66
C ALA A 3 -7.76 -3.31 -4.51
N ILE A 4 -6.64 -2.60 -4.70
CA ILE A 4 -6.13 -1.66 -3.68
C ILE A 4 -7.15 -0.53 -3.53
N THR A 5 -7.68 -0.36 -2.33
CA THR A 5 -8.64 0.70 -1.97
C THR A 5 -7.95 1.84 -1.23
N ALA A 6 -6.79 1.59 -0.64
CA ALA A 6 -5.93 2.61 -0.07
C ALA A 6 -4.44 2.20 -0.21
N PRO A 7 -3.56 3.12 -0.64
CA PRO A 7 -3.89 4.45 -1.16
C PRO A 7 -4.52 4.41 -2.56
N ALA A 8 -5.11 5.52 -3.00
CA ALA A 8 -5.69 5.63 -4.34
C ALA A 8 -4.60 5.85 -5.40
N GLU A 9 -4.84 5.35 -6.61
CA GLU A 9 -3.94 5.57 -7.76
C GLU A 9 -3.75 7.07 -8.02
N GLY A 10 -2.50 7.50 -8.15
CA GLY A 10 -2.12 8.88 -8.43
C GLY A 10 -2.30 9.84 -7.26
N ALA A 11 -2.56 9.35 -6.05
CA ALA A 11 -2.69 10.22 -4.88
C ALA A 11 -1.37 10.94 -4.56
N GLU A 12 -1.47 12.23 -4.27
CA GLU A 12 -0.36 13.04 -3.74
C GLU A 12 -0.56 13.25 -2.23
N TYR A 13 0.48 12.98 -1.44
CA TYR A 13 0.51 13.18 0.00
C TYR A 13 1.53 14.26 0.38
N LEU A 14 1.07 15.30 1.05
CA LEU A 14 1.92 16.31 1.70
C LEU A 14 2.00 15.95 3.19
N LEU A 15 3.19 15.57 3.66
CA LEU A 15 3.43 15.09 5.01
C LEU A 15 4.42 16.02 5.73
N GLU A 16 4.34 16.08 7.06
CA GLU A 16 5.32 16.76 7.91
C GLU A 16 6.51 15.82 8.17
N GLN A 17 7.74 16.29 7.96
CA GLN A 17 8.93 15.44 7.99
C GLN A 17 9.15 14.76 9.36
N ASP A 18 8.86 15.44 10.47
CA ASP A 18 9.12 14.94 11.82
C ASP A 18 7.90 14.28 12.48
N ALA A 19 6.77 14.19 11.77
CA ALA A 19 5.52 13.68 12.34
C ALA A 19 5.39 12.14 12.23
N HIS A 20 6.31 11.46 11.54
CA HIS A 20 6.28 9.99 11.33
C HIS A 20 4.91 9.49 10.86
N GLN A 21 4.30 10.25 9.93
CA GLN A 21 2.97 9.93 9.45
C GLN A 21 2.96 8.62 8.69
N GLN A 22 1.93 7.81 8.94
CA GLN A 22 1.76 6.52 8.28
C GLN A 22 0.63 6.57 7.25
N LEU A 23 0.83 5.88 6.13
CA LEU A 23 -0.18 5.67 5.11
C LEU A 23 -0.77 4.27 5.25
N MET A 24 -2.09 4.19 5.06
CA MET A 24 -2.83 2.94 5.15
C MET A 24 -2.69 2.14 3.84
N LEU A 25 -2.52 0.83 3.99
CA LEU A 25 -2.63 -0.18 2.95
C LEU A 25 -3.89 -1.00 3.21
N ALA A 26 -4.78 -1.02 2.21
CA ALA A 26 -6.01 -1.78 2.26
C ALA A 26 -6.43 -2.21 0.86
N CYS A 27 -7.05 -3.39 0.75
CA CYS A 27 -7.59 -3.89 -0.50
C CYS A 27 -8.93 -4.62 -0.30
N ASN A 28 -9.68 -4.74 -1.38
CA ASN A 28 -10.77 -5.70 -1.50
C ASN A 28 -10.30 -6.91 -2.31
N ALA A 29 -10.38 -8.11 -1.75
CA ALA A 29 -10.05 -9.35 -2.43
C ALA A 29 -11.30 -10.21 -2.65
N ASP A 30 -11.18 -11.23 -3.50
CA ASP A 30 -12.24 -12.23 -3.68
C ASP A 30 -12.40 -13.08 -2.41
N ASN A 31 -13.59 -13.64 -2.17
CA ASN A 31 -13.93 -14.30 -0.91
C ASN A 31 -13.06 -15.51 -0.57
N GLU A 32 -12.46 -16.17 -1.56
CA GLU A 32 -11.55 -17.29 -1.32
C GLU A 32 -10.15 -16.88 -0.82
N VAL A 33 -9.81 -15.58 -0.87
CA VAL A 33 -8.51 -15.07 -0.43
C VAL A 33 -8.47 -14.93 1.07
N THR A 34 -7.47 -15.54 1.69
CA THR A 34 -7.27 -15.47 3.15
C THR A 34 -6.18 -14.49 3.53
N ALA A 35 -5.14 -14.38 2.70
CA ALA A 35 -3.97 -13.55 2.95
C ALA A 35 -3.54 -12.77 1.71
N VAL A 36 -2.93 -11.62 1.97
CA VAL A 36 -2.30 -10.76 0.96
C VAL A 36 -0.88 -10.38 1.39
N ASN A 37 -0.03 -10.15 0.40
CA ASN A 37 1.34 -9.67 0.57
C ASN A 37 1.45 -8.27 -0.03
N TRP A 38 1.96 -7.34 0.77
CA TRP A 38 2.20 -5.96 0.40
C TRP A 38 3.66 -5.74 0.05
N TYR A 39 3.89 -4.96 -1.01
CA TYR A 39 5.21 -4.58 -1.48
C TYR A 39 5.29 -3.07 -1.67
N ILE A 40 6.38 -2.48 -1.18
CA ILE A 40 6.71 -1.06 -1.36
C ILE A 40 7.97 -0.98 -2.22
N ASN A 41 7.88 -0.31 -3.37
CA ASN A 41 8.97 -0.21 -4.35
C ASN A 41 9.55 -1.58 -4.75
N ASN A 42 8.65 -2.53 -5.00
CA ASN A 42 8.94 -3.93 -5.34
C ASN A 42 9.69 -4.72 -4.24
N LYS A 43 9.80 -4.18 -3.01
CA LYS A 43 10.34 -4.90 -1.85
C LYS A 43 9.20 -5.38 -0.98
N PHE A 44 9.30 -6.61 -0.49
CA PHE A 44 8.33 -7.16 0.46
C PHE A 44 8.29 -6.28 1.71
N TYR A 45 7.08 -5.90 2.12
CA TYR A 45 6.84 -5.10 3.30
C TYR A 45 6.22 -5.93 4.41
N ALA A 46 5.04 -6.52 4.15
CA ALA A 46 4.32 -7.30 5.14
C ALA A 46 3.30 -8.24 4.47
N SER A 47 2.93 -9.29 5.21
CA SER A 47 1.75 -10.11 4.94
C SER A 47 0.63 -9.69 5.90
N ALA A 48 -0.62 -9.76 5.44
CA ALA A 48 -1.79 -9.43 6.25
C ALA A 48 -2.99 -10.30 5.84
N SER A 49 -4.04 -10.35 6.66
CA SER A 49 -5.31 -10.90 6.19
C SER A 49 -5.88 -10.01 5.08
N ALA A 50 -6.66 -10.58 4.17
CA ALA A 50 -7.28 -9.87 3.06
C ALA A 50 -8.17 -8.68 3.47
N HIS A 51 -8.62 -8.65 4.74
CA HIS A 51 -9.48 -7.60 5.30
C HIS A 51 -8.77 -6.67 6.28
N ASP A 52 -7.48 -6.92 6.56
CA ASP A 52 -6.71 -6.09 7.48
C ASP A 52 -6.37 -4.75 6.85
N LYS A 53 -6.33 -3.72 7.70
CA LYS A 53 -5.72 -2.43 7.39
C LYS A 53 -4.36 -2.39 8.06
N ILE A 54 -3.30 -2.31 7.27
CA ILE A 54 -1.95 -2.12 7.79
C ILE A 54 -1.46 -0.73 7.41
N PHE A 55 -0.37 -0.29 8.06
CA PHE A 55 0.15 1.06 7.92
C PHE A 55 1.64 1.01 7.71
N PHE A 56 2.16 1.86 6.82
CA PHE A 56 3.60 2.02 6.60
C PHE A 56 3.99 3.49 6.66
N GLU A 57 5.21 3.76 7.08
CA GLU A 57 5.81 5.10 7.00
C GLU A 57 6.46 5.25 5.61
N PRO A 58 6.01 6.19 4.76
CA PRO A 58 6.52 6.35 3.42
C PRO A 58 7.85 7.11 3.39
N GLU A 59 8.66 6.86 2.35
CA GLU A 59 9.75 7.76 1.96
C GLU A 59 9.22 8.83 0.99
N ALA A 60 9.90 9.97 0.87
CA ALA A 60 9.54 10.97 -0.13
C ALA A 60 9.78 10.43 -1.56
N GLY A 61 8.96 10.91 -2.51
CA GLY A 61 9.04 10.60 -3.93
C GLY A 61 7.89 9.73 -4.43
N ILE A 62 8.08 9.19 -5.64
CA ILE A 62 7.11 8.31 -6.27
C ILE A 62 7.27 6.90 -5.67
N ILE A 63 6.18 6.37 -5.11
CA ILE A 63 6.14 5.05 -4.49
C ILE A 63 5.24 4.15 -5.30
N LYS A 64 5.78 2.98 -5.68
CA LYS A 64 4.99 1.87 -6.20
C LYS A 64 4.53 0.98 -5.06
N ILE A 65 3.22 0.80 -4.93
CA ILE A 65 2.62 -0.11 -3.97
C ILE A 65 2.02 -1.28 -4.74
N SER A 66 2.30 -2.51 -4.32
CA SER A 66 1.71 -3.72 -4.92
C SER A 66 1.07 -4.60 -3.86
N CYS A 67 -0.06 -5.22 -4.22
CA CYS A 67 -0.79 -6.17 -3.39
C CYS A 67 -0.96 -7.47 -4.17
N THR A 68 -0.46 -8.57 -3.62
CA THR A 68 -0.56 -9.91 -4.20
C THR A 68 -1.32 -10.81 -3.26
N ASP A 69 -2.35 -11.49 -3.75
CA ASP A 69 -3.09 -12.46 -2.92
C ASP A 69 -2.45 -13.85 -2.92
N ASP A 70 -2.94 -14.73 -2.04
CA ASP A 70 -2.51 -16.12 -1.91
C ASP A 70 -2.80 -17.01 -3.14
N GLN A 71 -3.55 -16.49 -4.12
CA GLN A 71 -3.78 -17.11 -5.44
C GLN A 71 -2.79 -16.61 -6.50
N GLY A 72 -1.85 -15.72 -6.13
CA GLY A 72 -0.85 -15.14 -7.02
C GLY A 72 -1.36 -14.02 -7.91
N ARG A 73 -2.58 -13.51 -7.70
CA ARG A 73 -3.13 -12.37 -8.45
C ARG A 73 -2.57 -11.08 -7.85
N ASN A 74 -2.12 -10.16 -8.70
CA ASN A 74 -1.45 -8.92 -8.28
C ASN A 74 -2.19 -7.68 -8.80
N SER A 75 -2.23 -6.62 -7.98
CA SER A 75 -2.49 -5.25 -8.43
C SER A 75 -1.39 -4.30 -7.95
N ASN A 76 -1.35 -3.09 -8.53
CA ASN A 76 -0.42 -2.06 -8.15
C ASN A 76 -1.07 -0.68 -8.25
N VAL A 77 -0.56 0.24 -7.42
CA VAL A 77 -0.82 1.67 -7.53
C VAL A 77 0.46 2.47 -7.39
N MET A 78 0.47 3.68 -7.95
CA MET A 78 1.53 4.66 -7.83
C MET A 78 1.02 5.86 -7.04
N ILE A 79 1.79 6.32 -6.05
CA ILE A 79 1.52 7.55 -5.29
C ILE A 79 2.75 8.46 -5.29
N GLU A 80 2.57 9.73 -4.97
CA GLU A 80 3.66 10.67 -4.74
C GLU A 80 3.61 11.20 -3.30
N VAL A 81 4.74 11.21 -2.62
CA VAL A 81 4.89 11.75 -1.26
C VAL A 81 5.87 12.90 -1.27
N LYS A 82 5.48 14.04 -0.70
CA LYS A 82 6.33 15.22 -0.51
C LYS A 82 6.31 15.61 0.97
N TYR A 83 7.48 15.86 1.54
CA TYR A 83 7.58 16.42 2.87
C TYR A 83 7.51 17.94 2.80
N LEU A 84 6.71 18.54 3.68
CA LEU A 84 6.69 19.97 3.94
C LEU A 84 7.95 20.33 4.76
N GLU A 85 8.58 21.44 4.38
CA GLU A 85 9.72 22.05 5.11
C GLU A 85 9.25 22.88 6.31
#